data_AF-D8PUL5-F1
#
_entry.id   AF-D8PUL5-F1
#
_cell.length_a   1.000
_cell.length_b   1.000
_cell.length_c   1.000
_cell.angle_alpha   90.00
_cell.angle_beta   90.00
_cell.angle_gamma   90.00
#
_symmetry.space_group_name_H-M   'P 1'
#
loop_
_entity.id
_entity.type
_entity.pdbx_description
1 polymer ?
#
loop_
_entity_poly.entity_id
_entity_poly.type
_entity_poly.pdbx_seq_one_letter_code
_entity_poly.pdbx_strand_id
1 'polypeptide(L)' 'MCRFRQVCNVYNRCGHAENLTDQLIQCDSRTCKFSPNHPANCKPPSCTKTCFQYKQYPEQFSPHIDAYCPKCAAKLGRSR' A
#
# COMPACT_ATOMS: atom_id res chain seq x y z
N MET A 1 1.37 2.58 12.67
CA MET A 1 0.66 1.28 12.63
C MET A 1 0.61 0.77 11.20
N CYS A 2 0.75 -0.54 10.96
CA CYS A 2 0.70 -1.06 9.59
C CYS A 2 -0.70 -0.88 8.99
N ARG A 3 -0.76 -0.56 7.70
CA ARG A 3 -2.00 -0.33 6.95
C ARG A 3 -1.88 -0.83 5.52
N PHE A 4 -3.00 -1.10 4.88
CA PHE A 4 -3.00 -1.30 3.43
C PHE A 4 -3.03 0.06 2.73
N ARG A 5 -2.55 0.09 1.49
CA ARG A 5 -2.66 1.22 0.59
C ARG A 5 -3.21 0.75 -0.74
N GLN A 6 -4.32 1.33 -1.14
CA GLN A 6 -4.95 1.14 -2.43
C GLN A 6 -4.43 2.21 -3.36
N VAL A 7 -3.74 1.79 -4.42
CA VAL A 7 -3.10 2.70 -5.38
C VAL A 7 -3.90 2.71 -6.67
N CYS A 8 -4.28 3.89 -7.13
CA CYS A 8 -4.94 4.10 -8.42
C CYS A 8 -4.15 5.12 -9.25
N ASN A 9 -3.31 4.63 -10.16
CA ASN A 9 -2.51 5.50 -11.02
C ASN A 9 -3.40 6.18 -12.05
N VAL A 10 -3.41 7.51 -12.07
CA VAL A 10 -4.13 8.30 -13.07
C VAL A 10 -3.13 8.84 -14.09
N TYR A 11 -3.31 8.50 -15.35
CA TYR A 11 -2.39 8.85 -16.44
C TYR A 11 -2.91 10.04 -17.23
N ASN A 12 -2.28 11.20 -17.06
CA ASN A 12 -2.79 12.48 -17.59
C ASN A 12 -2.80 12.52 -19.14
N ARG A 13 -1.89 11.81 -19.81
CA ARG A 13 -1.80 11.85 -21.29
C ARG A 13 -2.89 11.07 -22.02
N CYS A 14 -3.60 10.18 -21.32
CA CYS A 14 -4.72 9.42 -21.89
C CYS A 14 -5.98 9.42 -21.02
N GLY A 15 -5.97 10.04 -19.85
CA GLY A 15 -7.10 10.12 -18.93
C GLY A 15 -7.50 8.78 -18.28
N HIS A 16 -6.68 7.73 -18.43
CA HIS A 16 -6.99 6.41 -17.87
C HIS A 16 -6.54 6.31 -16.42
N ALA A 17 -7.32 5.57 -15.63
CA ALA A 17 -6.99 5.20 -14.27
C ALA A 17 -6.75 3.68 -14.18
N GLU A 18 -5.69 3.28 -13.49
CA GLU A 18 -5.36 1.87 -13.26
C GLU A 18 -5.21 1.58 -11.77
N ASN A 19 -6.08 0.70 -11.27
CA ASN A 19 -5.98 0.17 -9.91
C ASN A 19 -4.85 -0.85 -9.85
N LEU A 20 -3.92 -0.64 -8.92
CA LEU A 20 -2.87 -1.60 -8.59
C LEU A 20 -3.30 -2.49 -7.43
N THR A 21 -2.49 -3.52 -7.16
CA THR A 21 -2.68 -4.39 -6.00
C THR A 21 -2.47 -3.63 -4.69
N ASP A 22 -3.21 -4.03 -3.65
CA ASP A 22 -3.06 -3.49 -2.30
C ASP A 22 -1.62 -3.64 -1.82
N GLN A 23 -1.02 -2.54 -1.33
CA GLN A 23 0.33 -2.54 -0.78
C GLN A 23 0.26 -2.50 0.74
N LEU A 24 0.95 -3.42 1.42
CA LEU A 24 1.10 -3.35 2.87
C LEU A 24 2.16 -2.31 3.23
N ILE A 25 1.71 -1.18 3.77
CA ILE A 25 2.60 -0.18 4.36
C ILE A 25 2.94 -0.62 5.77
N GLN A 26 4.18 -1.07 5.95
CA GLN A 26 4.71 -1.43 7.24
C GLN A 26 4.99 -0.18 8.08
N CYS A 27 4.82 -0.32 9.39
CA CYS A 27 5.26 0.68 10.35
C CYS A 27 6.40 0.14 11.21
N ASP A 28 7.08 1.03 11.91
CA ASP A 28 8.23 0.68 12.74
C ASP A 28 7.88 0.39 14.22
N SER A 29 6.59 0.35 14.56
CA SER A 29 6.16 0.26 15.97
C SER A 29 6.30 -1.15 16.56
N ARG A 30 6.99 -1.24 17.71
CA ARG A 30 7.08 -2.47 18.53
C ARG A 30 5.75 -2.95 19.10
N THR A 31 4.73 -2.09 19.13
CA THR A 31 3.38 -2.43 19.63
C THR A 31 2.40 -2.79 18.52
N CYS A 32 2.86 -2.92 17.27
CA CYS A 32 2.03 -3.38 16.16
C CYS A 32 2.43 -4.80 15.80
N LYS A 33 1.55 -5.81 15.96
CA LYS A 33 1.89 -7.21 15.70
C LYS A 33 2.31 -7.52 14.25
N PHE A 34 2.00 -6.62 13.33
CA PHE A 34 2.33 -6.72 11.91
C PHE A 34 3.60 -5.94 11.52
N SER A 35 4.21 -5.23 12.48
CA SER A 35 5.47 -4.52 12.24
C SER A 35 6.63 -5.53 12.25
N PRO A 36 7.64 -5.36 11.38
CA PRO A 36 8.87 -6.13 11.47
C PRO A 36 9.61 -5.93 12.81
N ASN A 37 9.39 -4.81 13.49
CA ASN A 37 10.01 -4.49 14.78
C ASN A 37 9.21 -5.00 15.99
N HIS A 38 8.10 -5.70 15.76
CA HIS A 38 7.36 -6.32 16.85
C HIS A 38 8.19 -7.45 17.46
N PRO A 39 8.45 -7.43 18.77
CA PRO A 39 9.36 -8.39 19.37
C PRO A 39 8.71 -9.80 19.41
N ALA A 40 9.49 -10.82 19.03
CA ALA A 40 9.01 -12.19 18.91
C ALA A 40 8.61 -12.84 20.26
N ASN A 41 9.08 -12.27 21.37
CA ASN A 41 8.71 -12.68 22.72
C ASN A 41 7.37 -12.07 23.20
N CYS A 42 6.82 -11.07 22.49
CA CYS A 42 5.53 -10.49 22.84
C CYS A 42 4.39 -11.40 22.36
N LYS A 43 3.89 -12.21 23.29
CA LYS A 43 2.87 -13.25 23.06
C LYS A 43 1.59 -12.97 23.87
N PRO A 44 0.46 -13.62 23.55
CA PRO A 44 -0.75 -13.56 24.37
C PRO A 44 -0.49 -14.05 25.80
N PRO A 45 -1.17 -13.49 26.83
CA PRO A 45 -2.27 -12.52 26.76
C PRO A 45 -1.82 -11.06 26.79
N SER A 46 -0.54 -10.77 27.03
CA SER A 46 -0.06 -9.38 27.09
C SER A 46 -0.18 -8.69 25.73
N CYS A 47 0.24 -9.37 24.66
CA CYS A 47 0.20 -8.82 23.31
C CYS A 47 -1.21 -8.38 22.89
N THR A 48 -2.25 -9.18 23.18
CA THR A 48 -3.63 -8.82 22.82
C THR A 48 -4.18 -7.62 23.56
N LYS A 49 -3.61 -7.27 24.72
CA LYS A 49 -4.02 -6.12 25.55
C LYS A 49 -3.21 -4.86 25.25
N THR A 50 -1.92 -5.00 24.96
CA THR A 50 -0.98 -3.87 24.85
C THR A 50 -0.60 -3.52 23.42
N CYS A 51 -0.74 -4.48 22.50
CA CYS A 51 -0.38 -4.31 21.11
C CYS A 51 -1.63 -4.20 20.25
N PHE A 52 -1.49 -3.51 19.14
CA PHE A 52 -2.54 -3.42 18.16
C PHE A 52 -2.70 -4.71 17.38
N GLN A 53 -3.94 -5.19 17.35
CA GLN A 53 -4.31 -6.48 16.78
C GLN A 53 -4.75 -6.43 15.32
N TYR A 54 -5.02 -5.24 14.79
CA TYR A 54 -5.57 -5.04 13.45
C TYR A 54 -4.71 -4.04 12.65
N LYS A 55 -4.76 -4.17 11.34
CA LYS A 55 -4.22 -3.14 10.43
C LYS A 55 -5.14 -1.93 10.48
N GLN A 56 -4.59 -0.74 10.28
CA GLN A 56 -5.41 0.47 10.15
C GLN A 56 -6.18 0.46 8.83
N TYR A 57 -7.16 1.36 8.74
CA TYR A 57 -7.96 1.54 7.54
C TYR A 57 -7.06 1.76 6.31
N PRO A 58 -7.41 1.21 5.14
CA PRO A 58 -6.62 1.38 3.93
C PRO A 58 -6.45 2.85 3.54
N GLU A 59 -5.23 3.24 3.21
CA GLU A 59 -4.96 4.53 2.59
C GLU A 59 -5.40 4.48 1.11
N GLN A 60 -6.13 5.50 0.67
CA GLN A 60 -6.40 5.73 -0.75
C GLN A 60 -5.31 6.64 -1.32
N PHE A 61 -4.62 6.18 -2.36
CA PHE A 61 -3.53 6.94 -2.97
C PHE A 61 -3.67 6.94 -4.50
N SER A 62 -3.93 8.12 -5.07
CA SER A 62 -4.16 8.26 -6.51
C SER A 62 -3.16 9.24 -7.12
N PRO A 63 -1.95 8.80 -7.50
CA PRO A 63 -0.96 9.69 -8.11
C PRO A 63 -1.36 10.04 -9.54
N HIS A 64 -1.21 11.33 -9.89
CA HIS A 64 -1.34 11.83 -11.25
C HIS A 64 0.01 11.76 -11.96
N ILE A 65 0.13 10.90 -12.96
CA ILE A 65 1.36 10.61 -13.69
C ILE A 65 1.26 11.26 -15.07
N ASP A 66 2.23 12.12 -15.43
CA ASP A 66 2.34 12.69 -16.78
C ASP A 66 2.91 11.68 -17.78
N ALA A 67 2.18 10.58 -18.01
CA ALA A 67 2.53 9.53 -18.95
C ALA A 67 1.27 8.94 -19.59
N TYR A 68 1.47 8.06 -20.57
CA TYR A 68 0.44 7.16 -21.06
C TYR A 68 0.37 5.92 -20.17
N CYS A 69 -0.81 5.34 -19.99
CA CYS A 69 -0.92 4.04 -19.33
C CYS A 69 -0.22 2.95 -20.16
N PRO A 70 0.20 1.83 -19.56
CA PRO A 70 0.90 0.73 -20.25
C PRO A 70 0.17 0.26 -21.51
N LYS A 71 -1.17 0.19 -21.47
CA LYS A 71 -2.00 -0.20 -22.62
C LYS A 71 -1.93 0.82 -23.77
N CYS A 72 -1.96 2.12 -23.47
CA CYS A 72 -1.85 3.16 -24.47
C CYS A 72 -0.41 3.32 -25.00
N ALA A 73 0.58 3.17 -24.12
CA ALA A 73 1.99 3.17 -24.51
C ALA A 73 2.31 2.04 -25.49
N ALA A 74 1.78 0.83 -25.24
CA ALA A 74 1.92 -0.32 -26.13
C ALA A 74 1.30 -0.08 -27.52
N LYS A 75 0.11 0.53 -27.57
CA LYS A 75 -0.55 0.88 -28.85
C LYS A 75 0.21 1.92 -29.65
N LEU A 76 0.93 2.82 -28.98
CA LEU A 76 1.70 3.90 -29.61
C LEU A 76 3.13 3.49 -29.98
N GLY A 77 3.54 2.23 -29.74
CA GLY A 77 4.93 1.81 -29.92
C GLY A 77 5.90 2.54 -28.98
N ARG A 78 5.41 3.05 -27.84
CA ARG A 78 6.18 3.79 -26.84
C ARG A 78 6.53 2.94 -25.61
N SER A 79 6.47 1.63 -25.74
CA SER A 79 6.98 0.69 -24.74
C SER A 79 8.48 0.94 -24.58
N ARG A 80 8.87 1.57 -23.48
CA ARG A 80 10.26 1.61 -23.03
C ARG A 80 10.60 0.31 -22.33
#